data_AF-A0A970A165-F1
#
_entry.id   AF-A0A970A165-F1
#
_cell.length_a   1.000
_cell.length_b   1.000
_cell.length_c   1.000
_cell.angle_alpha   90.00
_cell.angle_beta   90.00
_cell.angle_gamma   90.00
#
_symmetry.space_group_name_H-M   'P 1'
#
loop_
_entity.id
_entity.type
_entity.pdbx_description
1 polymer ?
#
loop_
_entity_poly.entity_id
_entity_poly.type
_entity_poly.pdbx_seq_one_letter_code
_entity_poly.pdbx_strand_id
1 'polypeptide(L)'
;MSEVINNREYRRETLKELIMRLHDGESVDVVKRDFEKLLKGITTEEIVELENSLVAEGMPVEEVQRLCDVHAAVFGGSVEEIHDLKKPTEEDGHPIEVFKLENRGIEAFIEDSLKPAMEEFRKDSTDENAEKLLEEVKKLLDIDKHYSRKENLLFPYMEKYEMTTPPKVMWGVDDEIRAAIKEAINDLKNKNDMVNILNRIENVITRVNDMIFKEENILFPMVAEVLTEDEWLTIQKESKEIGFCFIDDKIEEWKPERVDVEKEEQKKGEKEADGYIRFETGFLEIEELTYMLNTLPIDITFVDRNDTVKYFSDSKERIFARPKTVIGRNVQNCHPPASVHIVEDIVNDFKSRKKDSEEFWIKMGPKYVYIRYFAVRDKEGKYLGTVEVTQDIKPIQEITGEKRLVE
;
A
#
# COMPACT_ATOMS: atom_id res chain seq x y z
N MET A 1 21.96 22.14 -12.83
CA MET A 1 21.00 21.11 -13.30
C MET A 1 21.17 20.76 -14.77
N SER A 2 21.73 21.62 -15.63
CA SER A 2 22.01 21.25 -17.03
C SER A 2 23.22 20.31 -17.22
N GLU A 3 24.31 20.45 -16.46
CA GLU A 3 25.52 19.63 -16.68
C GLU A 3 25.38 18.15 -16.31
N VAL A 4 24.53 17.79 -15.34
CA VAL A 4 24.34 16.39 -14.90
C VAL A 4 23.36 15.64 -15.79
N ILE A 5 22.27 16.31 -16.21
CA ILE A 5 21.31 15.79 -17.20
C ILE A 5 21.99 15.59 -18.55
N ASN A 6 22.81 16.57 -18.97
CA ASN A 6 23.59 16.49 -20.21
C ASN A 6 24.66 15.38 -20.16
N ASN A 7 25.11 14.96 -18.98
CA ASN A 7 26.06 13.84 -18.85
C ASN A 7 25.38 12.47 -19.06
N ARG A 8 24.11 12.31 -18.63
CA ARG A 8 23.39 11.03 -18.73
C ARG A 8 22.93 10.74 -20.17
N GLU A 9 22.36 11.74 -20.85
CA GLU A 9 22.03 11.63 -22.28
C GLU A 9 23.28 11.49 -23.16
N TYR A 10 24.33 12.26 -22.89
CA TYR A 10 25.61 12.13 -23.61
C TYR A 10 26.24 10.75 -23.44
N ARG A 11 26.21 10.17 -22.23
CA ARG A 11 26.69 8.80 -21.98
C ARG A 11 25.86 7.77 -22.74
N ARG A 12 24.53 7.92 -22.77
CA ARG A 12 23.63 7.01 -23.50
C ARG A 12 23.94 7.00 -25.01
N GLU A 13 24.07 8.19 -25.61
CA GLU A 13 24.42 8.29 -27.04
C GLU A 13 25.84 7.78 -27.34
N THR A 14 26.80 8.02 -26.45
CA THR A 14 28.17 7.53 -26.64
C THR A 14 28.28 6.01 -26.49
N LEU A 15 27.55 5.41 -25.54
CA LEU A 15 27.43 3.96 -25.41
C LEU A 15 26.79 3.34 -26.65
N LYS A 16 25.72 3.95 -27.17
CA LYS A 16 25.07 3.55 -28.41
C LYS A 16 26.03 3.60 -29.61
N GLU A 17 26.86 4.63 -29.71
CA GLU A 17 27.87 4.75 -30.78
C GLU A 17 28.94 3.66 -30.67
N LEU A 18 29.38 3.31 -29.46
CA LEU A 18 30.32 2.20 -29.24
C LEU A 18 29.72 0.84 -29.59
N ILE A 19 28.43 0.66 -29.32
CA ILE A 19 27.66 -0.54 -29.65
C ILE A 19 27.54 -0.70 -31.17
N MET A 20 27.23 0.39 -31.89
CA MET A 20 27.20 0.37 -33.34
C MET A 20 28.57 0.08 -33.94
N ARG A 21 29.66 0.60 -33.36
CA ARG A 21 31.03 0.32 -33.80
C ARG A 21 31.41 -1.17 -33.67
N LEU A 22 30.97 -1.84 -32.60
CA LEU A 22 31.11 -3.30 -32.46
C LEU A 22 30.29 -4.06 -33.51
N HIS A 23 29.04 -3.64 -33.73
CA HIS A 23 28.17 -4.21 -34.75
C HIS A 23 28.75 -4.08 -36.17
N ASP A 24 29.38 -2.94 -36.47
CA ASP A 24 30.03 -2.64 -37.74
C ASP A 24 31.40 -3.34 -37.93
N GLY A 25 31.81 -4.19 -36.98
CA GLY A 25 32.97 -5.08 -37.10
C GLY A 25 34.29 -4.51 -36.59
N GLU A 26 34.26 -3.46 -35.76
CA GLU A 26 35.46 -2.94 -35.11
C GLU A 26 35.99 -3.90 -34.04
N SER A 27 37.32 -3.97 -33.85
CA SER A 27 37.90 -4.96 -32.95
C SER A 27 37.62 -4.64 -31.48
N VAL A 28 37.28 -5.70 -30.73
CA VAL A 28 36.96 -5.64 -29.30
C VAL A 28 38.05 -4.93 -28.49
N ASP A 29 39.33 -5.08 -28.86
CA ASP A 29 40.46 -4.43 -28.17
C ASP A 29 40.47 -2.90 -28.29
N VAL A 30 39.98 -2.35 -29.41
CA VAL A 30 39.90 -0.90 -29.64
C VAL A 30 38.71 -0.33 -28.88
N VAL A 31 37.56 -0.99 -28.99
CA VAL A 31 36.33 -0.58 -28.31
C VAL A 31 36.50 -0.67 -26.79
N LYS A 32 37.16 -1.71 -26.27
CA LYS A 32 37.46 -1.90 -24.83
C LYS A 32 38.15 -0.70 -24.18
N ARG A 33 39.10 -0.06 -24.87
CA ARG A 33 39.81 1.13 -24.32
C ARG A 33 38.92 2.36 -24.23
N ASP A 34 37.99 2.52 -25.15
CA ASP A 34 37.00 3.60 -25.12
C ASP A 34 35.92 3.29 -24.06
N PHE A 35 35.54 2.02 -23.95
CA PHE A 35 34.62 1.47 -22.94
C PHE A 35 35.10 1.72 -21.50
N GLU A 36 36.36 1.38 -21.19
CA GLU A 36 36.95 1.54 -19.84
C GLU A 36 37.03 3.01 -19.38
N LYS A 37 37.14 3.97 -20.31
CA LYS A 37 37.15 5.40 -19.99
C LYS A 37 35.76 5.93 -19.63
N LEU A 38 34.73 5.38 -20.27
CA LEU A 38 33.33 5.80 -20.11
C LEU A 38 32.66 5.17 -18.88
N LEU A 39 33.05 3.96 -18.50
CA LEU A 39 32.42 3.20 -17.40
C LEU A 39 32.99 3.47 -16.01
N LYS A 40 33.95 4.38 -15.86
CA LYS A 40 34.39 4.80 -14.53
C LYS A 40 33.22 5.46 -13.78
N GLY A 41 32.61 4.70 -12.86
CA GLY A 41 31.52 5.14 -12.00
C GLY A 41 30.12 4.89 -12.54
N ILE A 42 29.95 3.95 -13.48
CA ILE A 42 28.61 3.44 -13.86
C ILE A 42 28.22 2.31 -12.90
N THR A 43 26.98 2.37 -12.43
CA THR A 43 26.36 1.34 -11.60
C THR A 43 25.76 0.23 -12.47
N THR A 44 25.60 -0.97 -11.92
CA THR A 44 24.92 -2.09 -12.59
C THR A 44 23.48 -1.74 -12.99
N GLU A 45 22.80 -0.94 -12.18
CA GLU A 45 21.43 -0.45 -12.43
C GLU A 45 21.36 0.42 -13.69
N GLU A 46 22.36 1.29 -13.92
CA GLU A 46 22.44 2.12 -15.13
C GLU A 46 22.71 1.29 -16.40
N ILE A 47 23.37 0.14 -16.28
CA ILE A 47 23.63 -0.78 -17.39
C ILE A 47 22.32 -1.48 -17.79
N VAL A 48 21.56 -1.98 -16.83
CA VAL A 48 20.27 -2.63 -17.07
C VAL A 48 19.23 -1.65 -17.64
N GLU A 49 19.21 -0.40 -17.15
CA GLU A 49 18.34 0.66 -17.69
C GLU A 49 18.69 0.96 -19.17
N LEU A 50 19.97 1.00 -19.51
CA LEU A 50 20.45 1.21 -20.87
C LEU A 50 20.05 0.06 -21.80
N GLU A 51 20.21 -1.18 -21.37
CA GLU A 51 19.86 -2.39 -22.14
C GLU A 51 18.38 -2.43 -22.48
N ASN A 52 17.53 -2.17 -21.49
CA ASN A 52 16.09 -2.10 -21.69
C ASN A 52 15.71 -0.97 -22.67
N SER A 53 16.39 0.17 -22.60
CA SER A 53 16.20 1.28 -23.56
C SER A 53 16.58 0.87 -24.99
N LEU A 54 17.65 0.10 -25.18
CA LEU A 54 18.10 -0.34 -26.51
C LEU A 54 17.13 -1.36 -27.13
N VAL A 55 16.60 -2.28 -26.33
CA VAL A 55 15.54 -3.21 -26.76
C VAL A 55 14.26 -2.46 -27.12
N ALA A 56 13.85 -1.48 -26.29
CA ALA A 56 12.68 -0.65 -26.56
C ALA A 56 12.81 0.21 -27.83
N GLU A 57 14.04 0.62 -28.18
CA GLU A 57 14.36 1.34 -29.41
C GLU A 57 14.49 0.43 -30.66
N GLY A 58 14.26 -0.87 -30.51
CA GLY A 58 14.18 -1.84 -31.62
C GLY A 58 15.47 -2.61 -31.90
N MET A 59 16.45 -2.58 -30.99
CA MET A 59 17.63 -3.45 -31.08
C MET A 59 17.24 -4.92 -30.79
N PRO A 60 17.66 -5.88 -31.62
CA PRO A 60 17.43 -7.30 -31.33
C PRO A 60 18.09 -7.72 -30.01
N VAL A 61 17.38 -8.52 -29.22
CA VAL A 61 17.83 -8.98 -27.90
C VAL A 61 19.14 -9.78 -28.01
N GLU A 62 19.32 -10.52 -29.10
CA GLU A 62 20.54 -11.29 -29.37
C GLU A 62 21.78 -10.40 -29.55
N GLU A 63 21.58 -9.17 -30.04
CA GLU A 63 22.66 -8.20 -30.19
C GLU A 63 22.98 -7.50 -28.87
N VAL A 64 21.97 -7.26 -28.02
CA VAL A 64 22.16 -6.80 -26.63
C VAL A 64 22.92 -7.84 -25.80
N GLN A 65 22.61 -9.12 -25.98
CA GLN A 65 23.34 -10.22 -25.32
C GLN A 65 24.80 -10.31 -25.77
N ARG A 66 25.09 -10.12 -27.07
CA ARG A 66 26.48 -10.05 -27.56
C ARG A 66 27.30 -8.95 -26.90
N LEU A 67 26.67 -7.83 -26.56
CA LEU A 67 27.31 -6.74 -25.85
C LEU A 67 27.61 -7.13 -24.39
N CYS A 68 26.70 -7.86 -23.75
CA CYS A 68 26.91 -8.40 -22.40
C CYS A 68 28.14 -9.31 -22.36
N ASP A 69 28.35 -10.14 -23.38
CA ASP A 69 29.55 -10.99 -23.51
C ASP A 69 30.84 -10.17 -23.63
N VAL A 70 30.79 -9.04 -24.35
CA VAL A 70 31.92 -8.10 -24.45
C VAL A 70 32.17 -7.40 -23.12
N HIS A 71 31.12 -6.98 -22.40
CA HIS A 71 31.25 -6.34 -21.08
C HIS A 71 31.84 -7.31 -20.04
N ALA A 72 31.35 -8.55 -19.98
CA ALA A 72 31.90 -9.61 -19.15
C ALA A 72 33.40 -9.85 -19.43
N ALA A 73 33.79 -9.88 -20.70
CA ALA A 73 35.19 -9.99 -21.12
C ALA A 73 36.05 -8.73 -20.80
N VAL A 74 35.42 -7.57 -20.65
CA VAL A 74 36.08 -6.31 -20.25
C VAL A 74 36.29 -6.25 -18.74
N PHE A 75 35.29 -6.68 -17.94
CA PHE A 75 35.30 -6.63 -16.48
C PHE A 75 35.85 -7.88 -15.78
N GLY A 76 36.10 -8.96 -16.53
CA GLY A 76 36.74 -10.17 -16.00
C GLY A 76 35.85 -11.05 -15.11
N GLY A 77 34.52 -10.85 -15.15
CA GLY A 77 33.51 -11.70 -14.50
C GLY A 77 32.61 -12.37 -15.53
N SER A 78 31.97 -13.50 -15.18
CA SER A 78 31.02 -14.15 -16.08
C SER A 78 29.69 -13.38 -16.12
N VAL A 79 28.95 -13.49 -17.22
CA VAL A 79 27.61 -12.90 -17.37
C VAL A 79 26.67 -13.41 -16.26
N GLU A 80 26.87 -14.63 -15.78
CA GLU A 80 26.12 -15.17 -14.63
C GLU A 80 26.36 -14.40 -13.33
N GLU A 81 27.58 -13.92 -13.02
CA GLU A 81 27.86 -13.16 -11.80
C GLU A 81 27.23 -11.75 -11.80
N ILE A 82 26.93 -11.19 -12.98
CA ILE A 82 26.26 -9.88 -13.11
C ILE A 82 24.73 -10.03 -12.92
N HIS A 83 24.19 -11.23 -13.16
CA HIS A 83 22.77 -11.56 -13.01
C HIS A 83 22.43 -12.33 -11.72
N ASP A 84 23.41 -12.66 -10.87
CA ASP A 84 23.21 -13.39 -9.59
C ASP A 84 22.89 -12.48 -8.40
N LEU A 85 22.33 -11.29 -8.65
CA LEU A 85 21.63 -10.52 -7.64
C LEU A 85 20.26 -11.19 -7.44
N LYS A 86 20.10 -11.91 -6.31
CA LYS A 86 18.80 -12.38 -5.84
C LYS A 86 17.75 -11.32 -6.12
N LYS A 87 16.67 -11.68 -6.81
CA LYS A 87 15.53 -10.77 -6.93
C LYS A 87 15.13 -10.36 -5.51
N PRO A 88 14.86 -9.06 -5.23
CA PRO A 88 14.45 -8.60 -3.89
C PRO A 88 13.28 -9.40 -3.30
N THR A 89 12.52 -10.07 -4.17
CA THR A 89 11.37 -10.91 -3.86
C THR A 89 11.70 -12.28 -3.25
N GLU A 90 12.97 -12.66 -3.18
CA GLU A 90 13.47 -13.91 -2.55
C GLU A 90 14.25 -13.62 -1.24
N GLU A 91 14.15 -12.40 -0.72
CA GLU A 91 14.71 -12.03 0.58
C GLU A 91 13.79 -12.45 1.73
N ASP A 92 14.39 -12.91 2.82
CA ASP A 92 13.66 -13.33 4.02
C ASP A 92 12.78 -12.17 4.53
N GLY A 93 11.50 -12.47 4.73
CA GLY A 93 10.51 -11.51 5.20
C GLY A 93 9.84 -10.66 4.10
N HIS A 94 10.29 -10.75 2.84
CA HIS A 94 9.68 -9.98 1.76
C HIS A 94 8.19 -10.35 1.62
N PRO A 95 7.26 -9.41 1.36
CA PRO A 95 5.83 -9.71 1.33
C PRO A 95 5.43 -10.86 0.39
N ILE A 96 6.06 -10.98 -0.79
CA ILE A 96 5.85 -12.12 -1.70
C ILE A 96 6.25 -13.45 -1.07
N GLU A 97 7.38 -13.49 -0.36
CA GLU A 97 7.82 -14.70 0.32
C GLU A 97 6.84 -15.08 1.43
N VAL A 98 6.31 -14.10 2.14
CA VAL A 98 5.24 -14.33 3.12
C VAL A 98 3.99 -14.94 2.46
N PHE A 99 3.53 -14.40 1.33
CA PHE A 99 2.39 -14.99 0.61
C PHE A 99 2.68 -16.42 0.14
N LYS A 100 3.90 -16.72 -0.32
CA LYS A 100 4.31 -18.09 -0.67
C LYS A 100 4.33 -19.01 0.55
N LEU A 101 4.82 -18.54 1.69
CA LEU A 101 4.80 -19.29 2.95
C LEU A 101 3.37 -19.59 3.41
N GLU A 102 2.44 -18.65 3.27
CA GLU A 102 1.02 -18.89 3.51
C GLU A 102 0.47 -19.96 2.55
N ASN A 103 0.84 -19.92 1.27
CA ASN A 103 0.44 -20.96 0.30
C ASN A 103 0.97 -22.34 0.69
N ARG A 104 2.22 -22.43 1.16
CA ARG A 104 2.76 -23.68 1.73
C ARG A 104 1.99 -24.11 3.00
N GLY A 105 1.60 -23.16 3.84
CA GLY A 105 0.80 -23.41 5.06
C GLY A 105 -0.60 -23.93 4.74
N ILE A 106 -1.25 -23.37 3.72
CA ILE A 106 -2.56 -23.83 3.22
C ILE A 106 -2.45 -25.26 2.69
N GLU A 107 -1.45 -25.55 1.86
CA GLU A 107 -1.22 -26.90 1.33
C GLU A 107 -0.94 -27.91 2.45
N ALA A 108 -0.08 -27.55 3.42
CA ALA A 108 0.21 -28.40 4.57
C ALA A 108 -1.06 -28.67 5.40
N PHE A 109 -1.89 -27.65 5.65
CA PHE A 109 -3.16 -27.84 6.34
C PHE A 109 -4.10 -28.80 5.59
N ILE A 110 -4.17 -28.67 4.26
CA ILE A 110 -4.98 -29.55 3.40
C ILE A 110 -4.49 -31.00 3.49
N GLU A 111 -3.19 -31.24 3.38
CA GLU A 111 -2.61 -32.59 3.38
C GLU A 111 -2.58 -33.23 4.78
N ASP A 112 -2.22 -32.47 5.81
CA ASP A 112 -1.93 -33.00 7.14
C ASP A 112 -3.16 -33.01 8.06
N SER A 113 -4.19 -32.21 7.78
CA SER A 113 -5.40 -32.09 8.63
C SER A 113 -6.68 -32.41 7.87
N LEU A 114 -6.97 -31.69 6.78
CA LEU A 114 -8.26 -31.79 6.10
C LEU A 114 -8.46 -33.14 5.40
N LYS A 115 -7.49 -33.60 4.60
CA LYS A 115 -7.57 -34.89 3.89
C LYS A 115 -7.67 -36.09 4.85
N PRO A 116 -6.90 -36.16 5.95
CA PRO A 116 -7.09 -37.19 6.97
C PRO A 116 -8.51 -37.21 7.55
N ALA A 117 -9.09 -36.05 7.89
CA ALA A 117 -10.47 -35.97 8.38
C ALA A 117 -11.49 -36.44 7.33
N MET A 118 -11.27 -36.13 6.05
CA MET A 118 -12.10 -36.65 4.95
C MET A 118 -12.01 -38.17 4.82
N GLU A 119 -10.82 -38.75 4.95
CA GLU A 119 -10.61 -40.20 4.88
C GLU A 119 -11.20 -40.95 6.08
N GLU A 120 -11.16 -40.38 7.28
CA GLU A 120 -11.85 -40.93 8.45
C GLU A 120 -13.37 -40.93 8.24
N PHE A 121 -13.94 -39.82 7.78
CA PHE A 121 -15.37 -39.71 7.46
C PHE A 121 -15.81 -40.65 6.31
N ARG A 122 -14.94 -40.85 5.31
CA ARG A 122 -15.16 -41.79 4.19
C ARG A 122 -15.20 -43.24 4.65
N LYS A 123 -14.36 -43.62 5.62
CA LYS A 123 -14.32 -44.97 6.19
C LYS A 123 -15.51 -45.24 7.11
N ASP A 124 -15.86 -44.25 7.94
CA ASP A 124 -16.93 -44.36 8.91
C ASP A 124 -17.65 -43.02 9.10
N SER A 125 -18.87 -42.89 8.57
CA SER A 125 -19.64 -41.64 8.56
C SER A 125 -20.42 -41.42 9.87
N THR A 126 -19.77 -41.64 11.01
CA THR A 126 -20.34 -41.36 12.34
C THR A 126 -20.49 -39.87 12.59
N ASP A 127 -21.37 -39.51 13.53
CA ASP A 127 -21.55 -38.12 13.96
C ASP A 127 -20.24 -37.52 14.51
N GLU A 128 -19.41 -38.31 15.19
CA GLU A 128 -18.10 -37.87 15.69
C GLU A 128 -17.14 -37.50 14.54
N ASN A 129 -17.05 -38.33 13.49
CA ASN A 129 -16.19 -38.04 12.34
C ASN A 129 -16.75 -36.88 11.49
N ALA A 130 -18.07 -36.72 11.44
CA ALA A 130 -18.70 -35.55 10.81
C ALA A 130 -18.37 -34.25 11.56
N GLU A 131 -18.35 -34.28 12.89
CA GLU A 131 -17.96 -33.14 13.73
C GLU A 131 -16.47 -32.79 13.56
N LYS A 132 -15.57 -33.78 13.54
CA LYS A 132 -14.14 -33.56 13.23
C LYS A 132 -13.95 -32.92 11.87
N LEU A 133 -14.61 -33.44 10.83
CA LEU A 133 -14.54 -32.89 9.49
C LEU A 133 -15.08 -31.44 9.44
N LEU A 134 -16.17 -31.16 10.16
CA LEU A 134 -16.71 -29.80 10.29
C LEU A 134 -15.72 -28.84 10.94
N GLU A 135 -14.98 -29.27 11.97
CA GLU A 135 -13.96 -28.45 12.61
C GLU A 135 -12.81 -28.12 11.65
N GLU A 136 -12.32 -29.08 10.88
CA GLU A 136 -11.25 -28.83 9.90
C GLU A 136 -11.72 -27.94 8.73
N VAL A 137 -12.93 -28.16 8.20
CA VAL A 137 -13.48 -27.28 7.15
C VAL A 137 -13.72 -25.86 7.68
N LYS A 138 -14.08 -25.68 8.95
CA LYS A 138 -14.15 -24.34 9.58
C LYS A 138 -12.79 -23.67 9.67
N LYS A 139 -11.74 -24.41 10.04
CA LYS A 139 -10.38 -23.87 10.10
C LYS A 139 -9.89 -23.44 8.72
N LEU A 140 -10.31 -24.12 7.64
CA LEU A 140 -10.00 -23.71 6.27
C LEU A 140 -10.46 -22.28 5.93
N LEU A 141 -11.48 -21.72 6.61
CA LEU A 141 -11.88 -20.32 6.42
C LEU A 141 -10.79 -19.32 6.83
N ASP A 142 -9.73 -19.72 7.52
CA ASP A 142 -8.58 -18.85 7.81
C ASP A 142 -7.91 -18.33 6.52
N ILE A 143 -8.12 -19.02 5.39
CA ILE A 143 -7.73 -18.57 4.03
C ILE A 143 -8.28 -17.19 3.67
N ASP A 144 -9.36 -16.75 4.33
CA ASP A 144 -9.92 -15.41 4.16
C ASP A 144 -8.91 -14.31 4.48
N LYS A 145 -7.99 -14.53 5.42
CA LYS A 145 -6.91 -13.57 5.72
C LYS A 145 -5.94 -13.42 4.55
N HIS A 146 -5.52 -14.54 3.96
CA HIS A 146 -4.62 -14.55 2.82
C HIS A 146 -5.24 -13.83 1.61
N TYR A 147 -6.49 -14.18 1.28
CA TYR A 147 -7.22 -13.51 0.21
C TYR A 147 -7.48 -12.03 0.52
N SER A 148 -7.85 -11.70 1.76
CA SER A 148 -8.03 -10.30 2.18
C SER A 148 -6.74 -9.49 2.06
N ARG A 149 -5.57 -10.06 2.41
CA ARG A 149 -4.28 -9.39 2.21
C ARG A 149 -3.98 -9.18 0.73
N LYS A 150 -4.20 -10.19 -0.11
CA LYS A 150 -4.04 -10.06 -1.56
C LYS A 150 -4.97 -8.97 -2.14
N GLU A 151 -6.24 -9.00 -1.76
CA GLU A 151 -7.29 -8.10 -2.25
C GLU A 151 -7.13 -6.65 -1.81
N ASN A 152 -6.68 -6.42 -0.58
CA ASN A 152 -6.59 -5.06 -0.01
C ASN A 152 -5.17 -4.49 -0.04
N LEU A 153 -4.14 -5.32 -0.21
CA LEU A 153 -2.75 -4.87 -0.21
C LEU A 153 -2.05 -5.00 -1.56
N LEU A 154 -2.37 -5.99 -2.40
CA LEU A 154 -1.73 -6.13 -3.72
C LEU A 154 -2.56 -5.52 -4.85
N PHE A 155 -3.86 -5.83 -4.89
CA PHE A 155 -4.73 -5.38 -5.98
C PHE A 155 -4.83 -3.86 -6.13
N PRO A 156 -4.87 -3.03 -5.07
CA PRO A 156 -4.91 -1.58 -5.24
C PRO A 156 -3.68 -1.03 -5.97
N TYR A 157 -2.49 -1.61 -5.75
CA TYR A 157 -1.30 -1.24 -6.51
C TYR A 157 -1.39 -1.71 -7.96
N MET A 158 -1.84 -2.94 -8.21
CA MET A 158 -2.08 -3.40 -9.59
C MET A 158 -3.03 -2.47 -10.35
N GLU A 159 -4.11 -2.03 -9.71
CA GLU A 159 -5.07 -1.08 -10.29
C GLU A 159 -4.45 0.30 -10.53
N LYS A 160 -3.60 0.78 -9.61
CA LYS A 160 -2.80 2.01 -9.77
C LYS A 160 -1.90 1.95 -11.02
N TYR A 161 -1.38 0.77 -11.36
CA TYR A 161 -0.60 0.51 -12.56
C TYR A 161 -1.44 0.06 -13.77
N GLU A 162 -2.75 0.37 -13.76
CA GLU A 162 -3.72 0.08 -14.83
C GLU A 162 -3.97 -1.42 -15.10
N MET A 163 -3.47 -2.33 -14.25
CA MET A 163 -3.66 -3.78 -14.33
C MET A 163 -4.95 -4.22 -13.64
N THR A 164 -6.10 -3.75 -14.13
CA THR A 164 -7.40 -3.91 -13.42
C THR A 164 -8.13 -5.23 -13.68
N THR A 165 -7.77 -5.98 -14.73
CA THR A 165 -8.50 -7.21 -15.12
C THR A 165 -8.11 -8.42 -14.28
N PRO A 166 -6.81 -8.75 -14.06
CA PRO A 166 -6.43 -9.88 -13.24
C PRO A 166 -6.95 -9.80 -11.79
N PRO A 167 -6.85 -8.67 -11.07
CA PRO A 167 -7.43 -8.50 -9.73
C PRO A 167 -8.91 -8.86 -9.64
N LYS A 168 -9.73 -8.33 -10.55
CA LYS A 168 -11.19 -8.57 -10.56
C LYS A 168 -11.55 -10.03 -10.78
N VAL A 169 -10.83 -10.70 -11.68
CA VAL A 169 -11.05 -12.13 -11.96
C VAL A 169 -10.63 -12.98 -10.76
N MET A 170 -9.48 -12.70 -10.16
CA MET A 170 -9.00 -13.43 -8.99
C MET A 170 -9.92 -13.24 -7.78
N TRP A 171 -10.33 -12.00 -7.49
CA TRP A 171 -11.29 -11.70 -6.42
C TRP A 171 -12.59 -12.50 -6.60
N GLY A 172 -13.16 -12.54 -7.80
CA GLY A 172 -14.36 -13.32 -8.08
C GLY A 172 -14.19 -14.81 -7.76
N VAL A 173 -13.02 -15.38 -8.08
CA VAL A 173 -12.71 -16.78 -7.74
C VAL A 173 -12.50 -16.96 -6.23
N ASP A 174 -11.87 -16.00 -5.55
CA ASP A 174 -11.69 -16.02 -4.08
C ASP A 174 -13.06 -16.03 -3.37
N ASP A 175 -14.00 -15.19 -3.81
CA ASP A 175 -15.37 -15.14 -3.29
C ASP A 175 -16.12 -16.45 -3.49
N GLU A 176 -16.00 -17.06 -4.67
CA GLU A 176 -16.61 -18.34 -4.96
C GLU A 176 -15.99 -19.48 -4.11
N ILE A 177 -14.69 -19.43 -3.81
CA ILE A 177 -14.02 -20.38 -2.89
C ILE A 177 -14.57 -20.19 -1.47
N ARG A 178 -14.61 -18.94 -0.96
CA ARG A 178 -15.19 -18.62 0.36
C ARG A 178 -16.64 -19.11 0.47
N ALA A 179 -17.45 -18.89 -0.57
CA ALA A 179 -18.83 -19.33 -0.61
C ALA A 179 -18.92 -20.86 -0.54
N ALA A 180 -18.13 -21.58 -1.34
CA ALA A 180 -18.11 -23.04 -1.34
C ALA A 180 -17.67 -23.64 0.02
N ILE A 181 -16.70 -23.02 0.70
CA ILE A 181 -16.31 -23.42 2.07
C ILE A 181 -17.48 -23.21 3.04
N LYS A 182 -18.13 -22.03 3.01
CA LYS A 182 -19.29 -21.73 3.88
C LYS A 182 -20.46 -22.67 3.64
N GLU A 183 -20.71 -23.04 2.38
CA GLU A 183 -21.72 -24.04 2.02
C GLU A 183 -21.38 -25.41 2.60
N ALA A 184 -20.14 -25.88 2.44
CA ALA A 184 -19.70 -27.16 3.02
C ALA A 184 -19.84 -27.20 4.55
N ILE A 185 -19.51 -26.09 5.23
CA ILE A 185 -19.72 -25.94 6.69
C ILE A 185 -21.20 -26.05 7.05
N ASN A 186 -22.07 -25.39 6.27
CA ASN A 186 -23.50 -25.41 6.50
C ASN A 186 -24.10 -26.82 6.30
N ASP A 187 -23.62 -27.53 5.28
CA ASP A 187 -24.06 -28.88 4.96
C ASP A 187 -23.65 -29.88 6.04
N LEU A 188 -22.39 -29.84 6.48
CA LEU A 188 -21.90 -30.64 7.61
C LEU A 188 -22.65 -30.33 8.92
N LYS A 189 -22.90 -29.05 9.21
CA LYS A 189 -23.58 -28.64 10.46
C LYS A 189 -25.04 -29.09 10.51
N ASN A 190 -25.76 -28.97 9.40
CA ASN A 190 -27.18 -29.31 9.33
C ASN A 190 -27.45 -30.72 8.82
N LYS A 191 -26.40 -31.49 8.53
CA LYS A 191 -26.45 -32.82 7.92
C LYS A 191 -27.19 -32.82 6.57
N ASN A 192 -27.04 -31.74 5.79
CA ASN A 192 -27.59 -31.64 4.45
C ASN A 192 -26.62 -32.25 3.44
N ASP A 193 -27.14 -32.91 2.40
CA ASP A 193 -26.36 -33.41 1.26
C ASP A 193 -25.07 -34.17 1.63
N MET A 194 -25.09 -34.91 2.76
CA MET A 194 -23.93 -35.65 3.28
C MET A 194 -23.39 -36.70 2.32
N VAL A 195 -24.19 -37.10 1.32
CA VAL A 195 -23.78 -38.01 0.25
C VAL A 195 -22.72 -37.36 -0.66
N ASN A 196 -22.83 -36.05 -0.91
CA ASN A 196 -21.94 -35.33 -1.81
C ASN A 196 -20.89 -34.47 -1.09
N ILE A 197 -20.88 -34.48 0.24
CA ILE A 197 -20.02 -33.57 1.03
C ILE A 197 -18.54 -33.73 0.72
N LEU A 198 -18.06 -34.96 0.56
CA LEU A 198 -16.66 -35.22 0.22
C LEU A 198 -16.31 -34.66 -1.17
N ASN A 199 -17.15 -34.85 -2.17
CA ASN A 199 -16.94 -34.31 -3.52
C ASN A 199 -16.93 -32.77 -3.51
N ARG A 200 -17.78 -32.14 -2.70
CA ARG A 200 -17.81 -30.68 -2.54
C ARG A 200 -16.50 -30.17 -1.92
N ILE A 201 -16.01 -30.82 -0.88
CA ILE A 201 -14.73 -30.45 -0.23
C ILE A 201 -13.54 -30.73 -1.17
N GLU A 202 -13.54 -31.83 -1.93
CA GLU A 202 -12.51 -32.09 -2.96
C GLU A 202 -12.49 -30.99 -4.04
N ASN A 203 -13.66 -30.50 -4.45
CA ASN A 203 -13.76 -29.38 -5.39
C ASN A 203 -13.20 -28.07 -4.78
N VAL A 204 -13.47 -27.81 -3.51
CA VAL A 204 -12.86 -26.67 -2.79
C VAL A 204 -11.34 -26.77 -2.79
N ILE A 205 -10.79 -27.92 -2.40
CA ILE A 205 -9.33 -28.18 -2.38
C ILE A 205 -8.72 -27.94 -3.77
N THR A 206 -9.35 -28.48 -4.81
CA THR A 206 -8.87 -28.30 -6.20
C THR A 206 -8.78 -26.82 -6.57
N ARG A 207 -9.82 -26.04 -6.24
CA ARG A 207 -9.86 -24.61 -6.55
C ARG A 207 -8.85 -23.79 -5.75
N VAL A 208 -8.61 -24.16 -4.49
CA VAL A 208 -7.58 -23.54 -3.66
C VAL A 208 -6.20 -23.77 -4.26
N ASN A 209 -5.89 -25.01 -4.65
CA ASN A 209 -4.61 -25.34 -5.30
C ASN A 209 -4.45 -24.62 -6.65
N ASP A 210 -5.52 -24.51 -7.44
CA ASP A 210 -5.52 -23.72 -8.68
C ASP A 210 -5.26 -22.23 -8.43
N MET A 211 -5.74 -21.68 -7.31
CA MET A 211 -5.48 -20.29 -6.93
C MET A 211 -4.02 -20.10 -6.52
N ILE A 212 -3.48 -20.98 -5.68
CA ILE A 212 -2.06 -20.99 -5.30
C ILE A 212 -1.16 -21.02 -6.55
N PHE A 213 -1.49 -21.88 -7.52
CA PHE A 213 -0.74 -21.95 -8.76
C PHE A 213 -0.77 -20.62 -9.53
N LYS A 214 -1.95 -20.00 -9.68
CA LYS A 214 -2.09 -18.70 -10.37
C LYS A 214 -1.36 -17.59 -9.62
N GLU A 215 -1.40 -17.61 -8.30
CA GLU A 215 -0.70 -16.62 -7.48
C GLU A 215 0.81 -16.71 -7.69
N GLU A 216 1.39 -17.90 -7.54
CA GLU A 216 2.84 -18.09 -7.62
C GLU A 216 3.39 -17.93 -9.05
N ASN A 217 2.64 -18.34 -10.08
CA ASN A 217 3.13 -18.37 -11.45
C ASN A 217 2.68 -17.17 -12.30
N ILE A 218 1.70 -16.39 -11.84
CA ILE A 218 1.13 -15.28 -12.62
C ILE A 218 1.11 -14.00 -11.78
N LEU A 219 0.44 -14.01 -10.63
CA LEU A 219 0.24 -12.79 -9.83
C LEU A 219 1.56 -12.26 -9.27
N PHE A 220 2.31 -13.08 -8.53
CA PHE A 220 3.53 -12.67 -7.85
C PHE A 220 4.61 -12.19 -8.82
N PRO A 221 4.89 -12.87 -9.95
CA PRO A 221 5.78 -12.34 -10.97
C PRO A 221 5.33 -10.98 -11.51
N MET A 222 4.03 -10.81 -11.77
CA MET A 222 3.48 -9.56 -12.31
C MET A 222 3.62 -8.39 -11.33
N VAL A 223 3.32 -8.60 -10.04
CA VAL A 223 3.48 -7.53 -9.04
C VAL A 223 4.95 -7.28 -8.70
N ALA A 224 5.81 -8.30 -8.74
CA ALA A 224 7.24 -8.16 -8.53
C ALA A 224 7.92 -7.23 -9.55
N GLU A 225 7.46 -7.23 -10.79
CA GLU A 225 8.03 -6.40 -11.87
C GLU A 225 7.60 -4.93 -11.80
N VAL A 226 6.51 -4.64 -11.07
CA VAL A 226 5.82 -3.35 -11.16
C VAL A 226 5.91 -2.58 -9.84
N LEU A 227 5.81 -3.26 -8.70
CA LEU A 227 5.78 -2.61 -7.40
C LEU A 227 7.18 -2.17 -6.97
N THR A 228 7.23 -0.97 -6.40
CA THR A 228 8.44 -0.36 -5.85
C THR A 228 8.74 -0.85 -4.43
N GLU A 229 9.98 -0.69 -3.97
CA GLU A 229 10.40 -1.05 -2.60
C GLU A 229 9.54 -0.35 -1.52
N ASP A 230 9.19 0.92 -1.70
CA ASP A 230 8.34 1.68 -0.76
C ASP A 230 6.92 1.11 -0.65
N GLU A 231 6.38 0.62 -1.77
CA GLU A 231 5.07 -0.03 -1.81
C GLU A 231 5.13 -1.40 -1.11
N TRP A 232 6.22 -2.16 -1.30
CA TRP A 232 6.47 -3.39 -0.56
C TRP A 232 6.60 -3.18 0.95
N LEU A 233 7.30 -2.13 1.38
CA LEU A 233 7.38 -1.73 2.79
C LEU A 233 6.00 -1.35 3.35
N THR A 234 5.15 -0.72 2.55
CA THR A 234 3.77 -0.40 2.94
C THR A 234 2.95 -1.67 3.11
N ILE A 235 2.99 -2.57 2.12
CA ILE A 235 2.32 -3.88 2.18
C ILE A 235 2.75 -4.67 3.42
N GLN A 236 4.05 -4.66 3.75
CA GLN A 236 4.58 -5.31 4.95
C GLN A 236 4.00 -4.71 6.24
N LYS A 237 3.96 -3.38 6.35
CA LYS A 237 3.44 -2.68 7.53
C LYS A 237 1.95 -2.97 7.76
N GLU A 238 1.15 -2.90 6.70
CA GLU A 238 -0.30 -3.08 6.76
C GLU A 238 -0.72 -4.56 6.87
N SER A 239 0.16 -5.51 6.50
CA SER A 239 -0.15 -6.95 6.57
C SER A 239 -0.53 -7.43 7.97
N LYS A 240 0.02 -6.83 9.03
CA LYS A 240 -0.27 -7.20 10.42
C LYS A 240 -1.69 -6.81 10.86
N GLU A 241 -2.33 -5.83 10.22
CA GLU A 241 -3.70 -5.44 10.56
C GLU A 241 -4.72 -6.51 10.15
N ILE A 242 -4.48 -7.16 9.00
CA ILE A 242 -5.32 -8.25 8.50
C ILE A 242 -4.95 -9.59 9.16
N GLY A 243 -3.65 -9.81 9.41
CA GLY A 243 -3.12 -11.04 9.98
C GLY A 243 -2.79 -12.11 8.95
N PHE A 244 -2.17 -13.20 9.40
CA PHE A 244 -1.62 -14.24 8.52
C PHE A 244 -2.41 -15.55 8.57
N CYS A 245 -2.33 -16.30 7.47
CA CYS A 245 -3.02 -17.57 7.26
C CYS A 245 -2.07 -18.76 7.44
N PHE A 246 -2.37 -19.68 8.37
CA PHE A 246 -1.63 -20.92 8.61
C PHE A 246 -0.10 -20.79 8.82
N ILE A 247 0.40 -19.60 9.19
CA ILE A 247 1.81 -19.35 9.55
C ILE A 247 1.88 -18.60 10.90
N ASP A 248 3.03 -18.66 11.58
CA ASP A 248 3.27 -17.92 12.83
C ASP A 248 3.42 -16.42 12.53
N ASP A 249 2.91 -15.56 13.41
CA ASP A 249 2.98 -14.09 13.29
C ASP A 249 4.42 -13.55 13.45
N LYS A 250 5.38 -14.41 13.82
CA LYS A 250 6.81 -14.09 13.95
C LYS A 250 7.56 -14.12 12.62
N ILE A 251 7.03 -13.40 11.65
CA ILE A 251 7.70 -13.22 10.36
C ILE A 251 8.81 -12.18 10.57
N GLU A 252 10.03 -12.49 10.11
CA GLU A 252 11.11 -11.51 10.12
C GLU A 252 10.73 -10.33 9.22
N GLU A 253 10.91 -9.10 9.72
CA GLU A 253 10.60 -7.91 8.94
C GLU A 253 11.66 -7.72 7.86
N TRP A 254 11.23 -7.71 6.59
CA TRP A 254 12.11 -7.38 5.49
C TRP A 254 12.64 -5.96 5.61
N LYS A 255 13.94 -5.82 5.34
CA LYS A 255 14.71 -4.59 5.44
C LYS A 255 15.52 -4.45 4.15
N PRO A 256 15.08 -3.60 3.20
CA PRO A 256 15.84 -3.40 1.97
C PRO A 256 17.24 -2.84 2.27
N GLU A 257 18.24 -3.17 1.46
CA GLU A 257 19.61 -2.65 1.62
C GLU A 257 19.67 -1.11 1.59
N ARG A 258 18.67 -0.44 0.99
CA ARG A 258 18.57 1.02 0.84
C ARG A 258 18.05 1.77 2.08
N VAL A 259 17.85 1.14 3.24
CA VAL A 259 17.27 1.79 4.44
C VAL A 259 18.14 2.94 5.04
N ASP A 260 19.34 3.22 4.54
CA ASP A 260 20.06 4.46 4.91
C ASP A 260 19.56 5.73 4.18
N VAL A 261 18.44 5.68 3.44
CA VAL A 261 17.78 6.88 2.90
C VAL A 261 17.09 7.71 3.99
N GLU A 262 16.62 7.11 5.10
CA GLU A 262 16.03 7.89 6.22
C GLU A 262 17.07 8.81 6.92
N LYS A 263 18.35 8.42 6.93
CA LYS A 263 19.45 9.29 7.44
C LYS A 263 19.89 10.35 6.44
N GLU A 264 19.69 10.12 5.15
CA GLU A 264 19.94 11.11 4.09
C GLU A 264 18.79 12.13 3.99
N GLU A 265 17.54 11.72 4.20
CA GLU A 265 16.36 12.59 4.21
C GLU A 265 16.35 13.51 5.44
N GLN A 266 16.82 13.06 6.60
CA GLN A 266 17.06 13.95 7.74
C GLN A 266 18.20 14.96 7.51
N LYS A 267 19.07 14.75 6.51
CA LYS A 267 20.15 15.68 6.12
C LYS A 267 19.78 16.57 4.92
N LYS A 268 18.81 16.19 4.10
CA LYS A 268 18.27 17.03 3.03
C LYS A 268 17.12 17.88 3.58
N GLY A 269 17.51 18.89 4.36
CA GLY A 269 16.61 19.99 4.67
C GLY A 269 15.98 20.57 3.40
N GLU A 270 14.67 20.82 3.50
CA GLU A 270 13.86 21.73 2.68
C GLU A 270 14.49 22.15 1.34
N LYS A 271 14.19 21.39 0.29
CA LYS A 271 14.17 21.93 -1.07
C LYS A 271 12.84 21.60 -1.73
N GLU A 272 12.30 22.63 -2.36
CA GLU A 272 10.93 22.79 -2.85
C GLU A 272 10.43 21.57 -3.65
N ALA A 273 9.24 21.13 -3.26
CA ALA A 273 8.58 19.91 -3.69
C ALA A 273 7.89 20.06 -5.05
N ASP A 274 7.77 18.93 -5.73
CA ASP A 274 7.10 18.65 -7.00
C ASP A 274 5.56 18.89 -6.98
N GLY A 275 5.05 19.86 -6.22
CA GLY A 275 3.61 20.20 -6.13
C GLY A 275 2.75 19.35 -5.17
N TYR A 276 3.29 18.24 -4.65
CA TYR A 276 2.59 17.31 -3.76
C TYR A 276 2.95 17.48 -2.27
N ILE A 277 1.95 17.32 -1.40
CA ILE A 277 2.07 17.14 0.06
C ILE A 277 2.01 15.65 0.37
N ARG A 278 3.04 15.14 1.06
CA ARG A 278 3.12 13.74 1.49
C ARG A 278 2.67 13.59 2.95
N PHE A 279 1.79 12.63 3.19
CA PHE A 279 1.31 12.19 4.50
C PHE A 279 1.78 10.75 4.75
N GLU A 280 1.67 10.26 6.00
CA GLU A 280 1.98 8.86 6.30
C GLU A 280 1.02 7.89 5.57
N THR A 281 -0.19 8.32 5.26
CA THR A 281 -1.26 7.49 4.67
C THR A 281 -1.58 7.85 3.21
N GLY A 282 -0.72 8.60 2.53
CA GLY A 282 -0.93 8.97 1.12
C GLY A 282 -0.26 10.29 0.74
N PHE A 283 -0.61 10.82 -0.43
CA PHE A 283 -0.13 12.11 -0.91
C PHE A 283 -1.26 12.84 -1.62
N LEU A 284 -1.25 14.17 -1.56
CA LEU A 284 -2.24 15.03 -2.21
C LEU A 284 -1.53 16.22 -2.83
N GLU A 285 -1.98 16.67 -4.01
CA GLU A 285 -1.66 18.01 -4.47
C GLU A 285 -2.26 19.05 -3.51
N ILE A 286 -1.65 20.23 -3.48
CA ILE A 286 -2.19 21.36 -2.70
C ILE A 286 -3.63 21.68 -3.12
N GLU A 287 -3.93 21.55 -4.42
CA GLU A 287 -5.26 21.78 -4.98
C GLU A 287 -6.27 20.73 -4.47
N GLU A 288 -5.91 19.45 -4.52
CA GLU A 288 -6.73 18.34 -4.03
C GLU A 288 -7.04 18.48 -2.53
N LEU A 289 -6.02 18.74 -1.71
CA LEU A 289 -6.20 18.97 -0.26
C LEU A 289 -7.16 20.14 0.00
N THR A 290 -7.02 21.22 -0.77
CA THR A 290 -7.86 22.40 -0.63
C THR A 290 -9.33 22.09 -0.94
N TYR A 291 -9.61 21.43 -2.07
CA TYR A 291 -10.98 21.12 -2.46
C TYR A 291 -11.60 20.02 -1.61
N MET A 292 -10.82 19.03 -1.16
CA MET A 292 -11.29 18.00 -0.23
C MET A 292 -11.80 18.66 1.07
N LEU A 293 -10.98 19.49 1.71
CA LEU A 293 -11.34 20.16 2.97
C LEU A 293 -12.53 21.13 2.81
N ASN A 294 -12.68 21.76 1.64
CA ASN A 294 -13.82 22.63 1.34
C ASN A 294 -15.13 21.87 1.04
N THR A 295 -15.05 20.58 0.73
CA THR A 295 -16.21 19.73 0.37
C THR A 295 -16.80 19.00 1.57
N LEU A 296 -16.02 18.81 2.64
CA LEU A 296 -16.50 18.14 3.84
C LEU A 296 -17.75 18.85 4.41
N PRO A 297 -18.73 18.10 4.96
CA PRO A 297 -19.95 18.66 5.56
C PRO A 297 -19.68 19.27 6.95
N ILE A 298 -18.48 19.79 7.16
CA ILE A 298 -17.98 20.41 8.39
C ILE A 298 -17.07 21.61 8.03
N ASP A 299 -17.13 22.65 8.85
CA ASP A 299 -16.21 23.77 8.76
C ASP A 299 -15.02 23.52 9.69
N ILE A 300 -13.80 23.70 9.19
CA ILE A 300 -12.56 23.48 9.93
C ILE A 300 -11.85 24.82 10.09
N THR A 301 -11.36 25.14 11.29
CA THR A 301 -10.41 26.25 11.51
C THR A 301 -9.23 25.75 12.34
N PHE A 302 -8.02 26.02 11.89
CA PHE A 302 -6.79 25.63 12.59
C PHE A 302 -6.07 26.86 13.16
N VAL A 303 -5.74 26.77 14.44
CA VAL A 303 -4.97 27.74 15.21
C VAL A 303 -3.68 27.07 15.65
N ASP A 304 -2.52 27.65 15.35
CA ASP A 304 -1.23 27.04 15.69
C ASP A 304 -0.90 27.14 17.20
N ARG A 305 0.24 26.55 17.58
CA ARG A 305 0.80 26.60 18.93
C ARG A 305 1.03 28.02 19.50
N ASN A 306 1.09 29.04 18.63
CA ASN A 306 1.24 30.45 19.00
C ASN A 306 -0.10 31.18 19.03
N ASP A 307 -1.20 30.43 19.07
CA ASP A 307 -2.57 30.94 19.12
C ASP A 307 -2.93 31.77 17.88
N THR A 308 -2.26 31.52 16.75
CA THR A 308 -2.44 32.24 15.49
C THR A 308 -3.27 31.42 14.52
N VAL A 309 -4.31 32.02 13.94
CA VAL A 309 -5.14 31.36 12.92
C VAL A 309 -4.31 31.14 11.66
N LYS A 310 -4.14 29.88 11.25
CA LYS A 310 -3.34 29.50 10.07
C LYS A 310 -4.18 29.07 8.87
N TYR A 311 -5.34 28.49 9.14
CA TYR A 311 -6.16 27.91 8.09
C TYR A 311 -7.63 27.91 8.50
N PHE A 312 -8.51 28.01 7.51
CA PHE A 312 -9.93 27.64 7.63
C PHE A 312 -10.42 27.05 6.31
N SER A 313 -11.38 26.12 6.37
CA SER A 313 -12.05 25.60 5.16
C SER A 313 -13.05 26.63 4.62
N ASP A 314 -13.07 26.79 3.31
CA ASP A 314 -13.96 27.71 2.60
C ASP A 314 -15.13 26.95 1.97
N SER A 315 -15.90 26.23 2.80
CA SER A 315 -17.07 25.47 2.35
C SER A 315 -18.17 26.42 1.80
N LYS A 316 -19.06 25.90 0.95
CA LYS A 316 -20.16 26.71 0.38
C LYS A 316 -21.26 27.02 1.40
N GLU A 317 -21.44 26.18 2.41
CA GLU A 317 -22.58 26.21 3.34
C GLU A 317 -22.20 26.65 4.77
N ARG A 318 -21.07 27.36 4.88
CA ARG A 318 -20.45 27.75 6.15
C ARG A 318 -21.43 28.34 7.15
N ILE A 319 -21.27 27.94 8.40
CA ILE A 319 -22.12 28.38 9.49
C ILE A 319 -21.65 29.73 10.05
N PHE A 320 -20.33 29.90 10.16
CA PHE A 320 -19.72 31.15 10.60
C PHE A 320 -18.85 31.75 9.51
N ALA A 321 -19.07 33.03 9.22
CA ALA A 321 -18.20 33.79 8.32
C ALA A 321 -16.79 33.91 8.93
N ARG A 322 -15.77 33.68 8.09
CA ARG A 322 -14.33 33.86 8.38
C ARG A 322 -13.75 34.54 7.16
N PRO A 323 -13.55 35.87 7.19
CA PRO A 323 -12.89 36.56 6.10
C PRO A 323 -11.41 36.16 6.06
N LYS A 324 -10.80 36.12 4.87
CA LYS A 324 -9.36 35.80 4.69
C LYS A 324 -8.44 36.67 5.55
N THR A 325 -8.88 37.87 5.94
CA THR A 325 -8.17 38.78 6.86
C THR A 325 -7.97 38.23 8.28
N VAL A 326 -8.60 37.10 8.64
CA VAL A 326 -8.39 36.44 9.92
C VAL A 326 -7.08 35.63 9.96
N ILE A 327 -6.55 35.22 8.82
CA ILE A 327 -5.30 34.47 8.75
C ILE A 327 -4.16 35.33 9.30
N GLY A 328 -3.37 34.76 10.21
CA GLY A 328 -2.31 35.46 10.91
C GLY A 328 -2.77 36.30 12.12
N ARG A 329 -4.07 36.43 12.37
CA ARG A 329 -4.56 37.04 13.61
C ARG A 329 -4.51 36.02 14.76
N ASN A 330 -4.22 36.55 15.94
CA ASN A 330 -4.28 35.79 17.18
C ASN A 330 -5.76 35.53 17.58
N VAL A 331 -6.06 34.33 18.07
CA VAL A 331 -7.43 33.80 18.25
C VAL A 331 -8.25 34.60 19.27
N GLN A 332 -7.61 35.17 20.29
CA GLN A 332 -8.24 36.03 21.29
C GLN A 332 -8.81 37.30 20.63
N ASN A 333 -8.13 37.83 19.61
CA ASN A 333 -8.59 39.01 18.86
C ASN A 333 -9.69 38.73 17.83
N CYS A 334 -10.07 37.46 17.68
CA CYS A 334 -11.13 37.03 16.76
C CYS A 334 -12.50 36.88 17.46
N HIS A 335 -12.53 37.04 18.79
CA HIS A 335 -13.74 36.87 19.61
C HIS A 335 -14.11 38.17 20.34
N PRO A 336 -15.41 38.39 20.64
CA PRO A 336 -15.85 39.53 21.44
C PRO A 336 -15.24 39.50 22.86
N PRO A 337 -14.96 40.65 23.51
CA PRO A 337 -14.35 40.70 24.85
C PRO A 337 -15.07 39.86 25.91
N ALA A 338 -16.39 39.72 25.80
CA ALA A 338 -17.21 38.93 26.71
C ALA A 338 -16.91 37.42 26.66
N SER A 339 -16.28 36.90 25.60
CA SER A 339 -16.01 35.46 25.42
C SER A 339 -14.52 35.12 25.28
N VAL A 340 -13.62 36.11 25.29
CA VAL A 340 -12.17 35.89 25.16
C VAL A 340 -11.63 34.98 26.26
N HIS A 341 -12.06 35.19 27.51
CA HIS A 341 -11.62 34.39 28.65
C HIS A 341 -11.96 32.89 28.49
N ILE A 342 -13.11 32.56 27.89
CA ILE A 342 -13.51 31.18 27.60
C ILE A 342 -12.55 30.55 26.59
N VAL A 343 -12.19 31.29 25.53
CA VAL A 343 -11.26 30.82 24.51
C VAL A 343 -9.86 30.62 25.10
N GLU A 344 -9.41 31.56 25.94
CA GLU A 344 -8.12 31.44 26.64
C GLU A 344 -8.09 30.22 27.56
N ASP A 345 -9.15 29.98 28.34
CA ASP A 345 -9.25 28.83 29.23
C ASP A 345 -9.20 27.51 28.45
N ILE A 346 -9.90 27.40 27.33
CA ILE A 346 -9.87 26.21 26.46
C ILE A 346 -8.45 25.97 25.92
N VAL A 347 -7.82 27.00 25.36
CA VAL A 347 -6.45 26.90 24.82
C VAL A 347 -5.45 26.53 25.91
N ASN A 348 -5.59 27.10 27.12
CA ASN A 348 -4.73 26.79 28.26
C ASN A 348 -4.95 25.36 28.77
N ASP A 349 -6.19 24.89 28.84
CA ASP A 349 -6.51 23.51 29.19
C ASP A 349 -5.90 22.52 28.17
N PHE A 350 -5.89 22.87 26.89
CA PHE A 350 -5.24 22.07 25.85
C PHE A 350 -3.72 22.12 25.91
N LYS A 351 -3.11 23.27 26.14
CA LYS A 351 -1.65 23.40 26.30
C LYS A 351 -1.13 22.65 27.53
N SER A 352 -1.88 22.69 28.62
CA SER A 352 -1.56 22.01 29.89
C SER A 352 -1.92 20.53 29.93
N ARG A 353 -2.52 19.98 28.85
CA ARG A 353 -3.03 18.60 28.77
C ARG A 353 -4.11 18.29 29.82
N LYS A 354 -4.81 19.30 30.32
CA LYS A 354 -5.98 19.11 31.20
C LYS A 354 -7.18 18.60 30.41
N LYS A 355 -7.27 18.97 29.14
CA LYS A 355 -8.28 18.48 28.19
C LYS A 355 -7.65 18.21 26.83
N ASP A 356 -8.27 17.33 26.06
CA ASP A 356 -7.93 17.10 24.65
C ASP A 356 -9.08 17.49 23.69
N SER A 357 -10.28 17.70 24.23
CA SER A 357 -11.42 18.23 23.48
C SER A 357 -12.35 19.08 24.35
N GLU A 358 -13.13 19.93 23.70
CA GLU A 358 -14.21 20.71 24.30
C GLU A 358 -15.34 20.85 23.27
N GLU A 359 -16.59 20.78 23.71
CA GLU A 359 -17.74 20.72 22.78
C GLU A 359 -18.96 21.48 23.30
N PHE A 360 -19.70 22.09 22.38
CA PHE A 360 -20.94 22.81 22.69
C PHE A 360 -21.84 22.84 21.46
N TRP A 361 -23.14 23.03 21.72
CA TRP A 361 -24.17 23.03 20.70
C TRP A 361 -25.13 24.20 20.91
N ILE A 362 -25.50 24.84 19.81
CA ILE A 362 -26.36 26.01 19.82
C ILE A 362 -27.42 25.93 18.72
N LYS A 363 -28.64 26.36 19.03
CA LYS A 363 -29.71 26.51 18.04
C LYS A 363 -29.62 27.91 17.44
N MET A 364 -29.36 27.99 16.14
CA MET A 364 -29.20 29.24 15.41
C MET A 364 -30.21 29.31 14.27
N GLY A 365 -31.38 29.91 14.54
CA GLY A 365 -32.47 29.98 13.58
C GLY A 365 -32.90 28.57 13.13
N PRO A 366 -32.80 28.22 11.82
CA PRO A 366 -33.17 26.90 11.34
C PRO A 366 -32.10 25.83 11.57
N LYS A 367 -30.85 26.20 11.92
CA LYS A 367 -29.71 25.29 12.06
C LYS A 367 -29.54 24.82 13.51
N TYR A 368 -29.07 23.57 13.69
CA TYR A 368 -28.61 23.07 14.98
C TYR A 368 -27.10 22.84 14.91
N VAL A 369 -26.36 23.82 15.42
CA VAL A 369 -24.92 23.89 15.22
C VAL A 369 -24.20 23.16 16.35
N TYR A 370 -23.33 22.23 15.97
CA TYR A 370 -22.42 21.53 16.87
C TYR A 370 -21.00 22.00 16.64
N ILE A 371 -20.34 22.48 17.70
CA ILE A 371 -18.99 23.06 17.66
C ILE A 371 -18.11 22.26 18.58
N ARG A 372 -16.96 21.82 18.06
CA ARG A 372 -15.97 21.03 18.78
C ARG A 372 -14.59 21.63 18.61
N TYR A 373 -13.82 21.66 19.68
CA TYR A 373 -12.41 22.00 19.67
C TYR A 373 -11.59 20.77 20.05
N PHE A 374 -10.47 20.59 19.36
CA PHE A 374 -9.54 19.48 19.61
C PHE A 374 -8.11 19.99 19.73
N ALA A 375 -7.38 19.47 20.72
CA ALA A 375 -5.95 19.70 20.84
C ALA A 375 -5.19 18.85 19.81
N VAL A 376 -4.47 19.50 18.90
CA VAL A 376 -3.60 18.81 17.92
C VAL A 376 -2.24 18.58 18.54
N ARG A 377 -1.77 17.33 18.53
CA ARG A 377 -0.47 16.95 19.08
C ARG A 377 0.27 16.04 18.11
N ASP A 378 1.61 16.07 18.16
CA ASP A 378 2.44 15.09 17.45
C ASP A 378 2.52 13.74 18.21
N LYS A 379 3.26 12.78 17.65
CA LYS A 379 3.49 11.45 18.22
C LYS A 379 4.13 11.47 19.61
N GLU A 380 4.86 12.54 19.96
CA GLU A 380 5.48 12.74 21.28
C GLU A 380 4.53 13.47 22.26
N GLY A 381 3.30 13.78 21.81
CA GLY A 381 2.29 14.50 22.58
C GLY A 381 2.57 16.00 22.69
N LYS A 382 3.48 16.57 21.90
CA LYS A 382 3.75 18.00 21.89
C LYS A 382 2.58 18.74 21.23
N TYR A 383 2.12 19.81 21.86
CA TYR A 383 1.02 20.61 21.33
C TYR A 383 1.43 21.36 20.05
N LEU A 384 0.71 21.11 18.96
CA LEU A 384 0.90 21.75 17.65
C LEU A 384 -0.11 22.89 17.41
N GLY A 385 -1.28 22.83 18.05
CA GLY A 385 -2.34 23.81 17.87
C GLY A 385 -3.72 23.28 18.28
N THR A 386 -4.76 24.02 17.93
CA THR A 386 -6.16 23.66 18.14
C THR A 386 -6.89 23.63 16.80
N VAL A 387 -7.71 22.59 16.59
CA VAL A 387 -8.68 22.54 15.48
C VAL A 387 -10.07 22.80 16.04
N GLU A 388 -10.77 23.77 15.45
CA GLU A 388 -12.22 23.96 15.58
C GLU A 388 -12.93 23.23 14.44
N VAL A 389 -13.97 22.46 14.78
CA VAL A 389 -14.88 21.82 13.83
C VAL A 389 -16.30 22.27 14.11
N THR A 390 -16.99 22.77 13.09
CA THR A 390 -18.41 23.18 13.20
C THR A 390 -19.27 22.42 12.19
N GLN A 391 -20.45 21.96 12.61
CA GLN A 391 -21.38 21.21 11.77
C GLN A 391 -22.84 21.58 12.06
N ASP A 392 -23.70 21.62 11.03
CA ASP A 392 -25.15 21.63 11.23
C ASP A 392 -25.63 20.18 11.35
N ILE A 393 -25.95 19.76 12.56
CA ILE A 393 -26.36 18.39 12.86
C ILE A 393 -27.86 18.18 12.72
N LYS A 394 -28.64 19.21 12.38
CA LYS A 394 -30.09 19.06 12.23
C LYS A 394 -30.46 18.03 11.15
N PRO A 395 -29.89 18.02 9.93
CA PRO A 395 -30.20 17.00 8.94
C PRO A 395 -29.83 15.59 9.41
N ILE A 396 -28.78 15.47 10.22
CA ILE A 396 -28.33 14.19 10.80
C ILE A 396 -29.34 13.68 11.84
N GLN A 397 -29.88 14.57 12.68
CA GLN A 397 -30.90 14.21 13.67
C GLN A 397 -32.25 13.81 13.06
N GLU A 398 -32.50 14.17 11.80
CA GLU A 398 -33.71 13.83 11.06
C GLU A 398 -33.63 12.47 10.33
N ILE A 399 -32.45 11.84 10.27
CA ILE A 399 -32.26 10.52 9.67
C ILE A 399 -33.01 9.47 10.50
N THR A 400 -33.81 8.64 9.82
CA THR A 400 -34.54 7.52 10.42
C THR A 400 -34.47 6.30 9.48
N GLY A 401 -34.62 5.10 10.05
CA GLY A 401 -34.52 3.84 9.28
C GLY A 401 -33.10 3.58 8.77
N GLU A 402 -32.99 2.90 7.63
CA GLU A 402 -31.71 2.54 7.01
C GLU A 402 -31.75 2.78 5.49
N LYS A 403 -30.68 3.35 4.93
CA LYS A 403 -30.46 3.46 3.49
C LYS A 403 -29.16 2.72 3.14
N ARG A 404 -29.27 1.49 2.63
CA ARG A 404 -28.12 0.59 2.36
C ARG A 404 -27.63 0.62 0.91
N LEU A 405 -28.42 1.17 -0.01
CA LEU A 405 -28.12 1.27 -1.43
C LEU A 405 -28.54 2.65 -1.94
N VAL A 406 -27.91 3.09 -3.04
CA VAL A 406 -28.33 4.27 -3.78
C VAL A 406 -29.63 3.92 -4.53
N GLU A 407 -30.61 4.83 -4.56
CA GLU A 407 -31.79 4.68 -5.42
C GLU A 407 -31.47 5.01 -6.88
#